data_AF-A0A960W625-F1
#
_entry.id   AF-A0A960W625-F1
#
_cell.length_a   1.000
_cell.length_b   1.000
_cell.length_c   1.000
_cell.angle_alpha   90.00
_cell.angle_beta   90.00
_cell.angle_gamma   90.00
#
_symmetry.space_group_name_H-M   'P 1'
#
loop_
_entity.id
_entity.type
_entity.pdbx_description
1 polymer ?
#
loop_
_entity_poly.entity_id
_entity_poly.type
_entity_poly.pdbx_seq_one_letter_code
_entity_poly.pdbx_strand_id
1 'polypeptide(L)'
;NTLWSFLLFSGYLKVVRQRVDGKRLYSQLLIPNLEIEYLYERFISGWLTDNLQSYELKELLNSLLTGNVDNLQFLLQKFILNSFSYLDPTGKEPERVYHAFILGLLLHLSDSHSVKSNRESGFGRYDIMLIPKRQNGVGVVIEFKLVYPHLKETLEIAAEKALGQIEDNRYEEELKSMGASAVLKYGMAFEGKEVLVLKG
;
A
#
# COMPACT_ATOMS: atom_id res chain seq x y z
N ASN A 1 -22.01 11.56 5.21
CA ASN A 1 -22.94 11.18 4.13
C ASN A 1 -22.87 12.08 2.90
N THR A 2 -22.53 13.37 3.04
CA THR A 2 -22.52 14.33 1.92
C THR A 2 -21.45 14.05 0.86
N LEU A 3 -20.23 13.63 1.25
CA LEU A 3 -19.14 13.35 0.30
C LEU A 3 -19.48 12.22 -0.68
N TRP A 4 -19.92 11.07 -0.18
CA TRP A 4 -20.27 9.92 -1.03
C TRP A 4 -21.44 10.22 -1.97
N SER A 5 -22.43 10.97 -1.48
CA SER A 5 -23.55 11.41 -2.31
C SER A 5 -23.07 12.38 -3.39
N PHE A 6 -22.20 13.33 -3.04
CA PHE A 6 -21.61 14.27 -3.98
C PHE A 6 -20.81 13.55 -5.07
N LEU A 7 -19.89 12.66 -4.71
CA LEU A 7 -19.08 11.90 -5.67
C LEU A 7 -19.93 11.02 -6.58
N LEU A 8 -21.01 10.43 -6.05
CA LEU A 8 -21.95 9.67 -6.85
C LEU A 8 -22.73 10.55 -7.85
N PHE A 9 -23.33 11.65 -7.38
CA PHE A 9 -24.16 12.52 -8.24
C PHE A 9 -23.34 13.38 -9.22
N SER A 10 -22.09 13.67 -8.90
CA SER A 10 -21.15 14.34 -9.80
C SER A 10 -20.47 13.39 -10.79
N GLY A 11 -20.78 12.08 -10.73
CA GLY A 11 -20.27 11.09 -11.69
C GLY A 11 -18.83 10.65 -11.43
N TYR A 12 -18.28 10.91 -10.23
CA TYR A 12 -16.96 10.40 -9.82
C TYR A 12 -17.00 8.97 -9.28
N LEU A 13 -18.19 8.51 -8.88
CA LEU A 13 -18.47 7.12 -8.51
C LEU A 13 -19.72 6.63 -9.24
N LYS A 14 -19.82 5.31 -9.48
CA LYS A 14 -21.03 4.66 -9.97
C LYS A 14 -21.50 3.58 -9.00
N VAL A 15 -22.82 3.42 -8.88
CA VAL A 15 -23.40 2.27 -8.19
C VAL A 15 -23.29 1.05 -9.07
N VAL A 16 -22.73 -0.03 -8.53
CA VAL A 16 -22.66 -1.34 -9.23
C VAL A 16 -23.54 -2.41 -8.61
N ARG A 17 -23.86 -2.28 -7.32
CA ARG A 17 -24.76 -3.19 -6.63
C ARG A 17 -25.49 -2.48 -5.52
N GLN A 18 -26.73 -2.86 -5.29
CA GLN A 18 -27.52 -2.39 -4.15
C GLN A 18 -28.10 -3.57 -3.39
N ARG A 19 -28.16 -3.45 -2.07
CA ARG A 19 -28.92 -4.36 -1.20
C ARG A 19 -29.74 -3.56 -0.21
N VAL A 20 -30.95 -4.04 0.05
CA VAL A 20 -31.82 -3.48 1.09
C VAL A 20 -31.77 -4.42 2.27
N ASP A 21 -31.47 -3.88 3.44
CA ASP A 21 -31.53 -4.59 4.72
C ASP A 21 -32.41 -3.79 5.68
N GLY A 22 -33.61 -4.30 5.92
CA GLY A 22 -34.69 -3.59 6.60
C GLY A 22 -35.06 -2.28 5.88
N LYS A 23 -34.87 -1.14 6.56
CA LYS A 23 -35.13 0.20 6.01
C LYS A 23 -33.88 0.88 5.44
N ARG A 24 -32.75 0.17 5.34
CA ARG A 24 -31.47 0.75 4.92
C ARG A 24 -31.07 0.23 3.54
N LEU A 25 -30.73 1.17 2.65
CA LEU A 25 -30.15 0.89 1.34
C LEU A 25 -28.62 0.94 1.45
N TYR A 26 -27.97 -0.16 1.09
CA TYR A 26 -26.52 -0.25 0.98
C TYR A 26 -26.15 -0.30 -0.50
N SER A 27 -25.20 0.54 -0.92
CA SER A 27 -24.71 0.60 -2.30
C SER A 27 -23.22 0.28 -2.35
N GLN A 28 -22.81 -0.56 -3.30
CA GLN A 28 -21.41 -0.77 -3.67
C GLN A 28 -21.06 0.22 -4.78
N LEU A 29 -20.00 0.99 -4.57
CA LEU A 29 -19.54 2.05 -5.47
C LEU A 29 -18.23 1.66 -6.12
N LEU A 30 -18.03 2.04 -7.39
CA LEU A 30 -16.77 1.91 -8.12
C LEU A 30 -16.43 3.20 -8.86
N ILE A 31 -15.16 3.35 -9.22
CA ILE A 31 -14.72 4.36 -10.18
C ILE A 31 -15.35 4.03 -11.55
N PRO A 32 -15.97 5.01 -12.23
CA PRO A 32 -16.84 4.74 -13.36
C PRO A 32 -16.09 4.36 -14.63
N ASN A 33 -14.94 4.99 -14.88
CA ASN A 33 -14.14 4.87 -16.09
C ASN A 33 -12.67 5.23 -15.81
N LEU A 34 -11.81 4.98 -16.79
CA LEU A 34 -10.37 5.21 -16.71
C LEU A 34 -10.00 6.70 -16.57
N GLU A 35 -10.80 7.62 -17.11
CA GLU A 35 -10.53 9.07 -16.99
C GLU A 35 -10.65 9.55 -15.54
N ILE A 36 -11.71 9.13 -14.85
CA ILE A 36 -11.90 9.44 -13.43
C ILE A 36 -10.86 8.71 -12.57
N GLU A 37 -10.46 7.50 -12.96
CA GLU A 37 -9.36 6.78 -12.32
C GLU A 37 -8.05 7.57 -12.40
N TYR A 38 -7.67 8.02 -13.60
CA TYR A 38 -6.52 8.91 -13.81
C TYR A 38 -6.64 10.22 -13.03
N LEU A 39 -7.85 10.77 -12.92
CA LEU A 39 -8.08 12.00 -12.17
C LEU A 39 -7.85 11.80 -10.67
N TYR A 40 -8.32 10.68 -10.12
CA TYR A 40 -8.03 10.30 -8.74
C TYR A 40 -6.54 10.05 -8.51
N GLU A 41 -5.89 9.30 -9.40
CA GLU A 41 -4.43 9.09 -9.36
C GLU A 41 -3.71 10.44 -9.33
N ARG A 42 -4.04 11.35 -10.25
CA ARG A 42 -3.41 12.67 -10.32
C ARG A 42 -3.62 13.50 -9.06
N PHE A 43 -4.82 13.47 -8.46
CA PHE A 43 -5.08 14.20 -7.22
C PHE A 43 -4.32 13.61 -6.03
N ILE A 44 -4.28 12.29 -5.92
CA ILE A 44 -3.58 11.59 -4.86
C ILE A 44 -2.07 11.81 -5.01
N SER A 45 -1.52 11.61 -6.20
CA SER A 45 -0.10 11.84 -6.50
C SER A 45 0.30 13.29 -6.35
N GLY A 46 -0.54 14.24 -6.78
CA GLY A 46 -0.30 15.67 -6.59
C GLY A 46 -0.28 16.06 -5.11
N TRP A 47 -1.29 15.62 -4.33
CA TRP A 47 -1.31 15.85 -2.89
C TRP A 47 -0.10 15.21 -2.19
N LEU A 48 0.31 14.00 -2.58
CA LEU A 48 1.52 13.36 -2.07
C LEU A 48 2.77 14.17 -2.44
N THR A 49 2.93 14.58 -3.70
CA THR A 49 4.12 15.32 -4.18
C THR A 49 4.24 16.70 -3.57
N ASP A 50 3.12 17.38 -3.33
CA ASP A 50 3.10 18.73 -2.76
C ASP A 50 3.36 18.71 -1.24
N ASN A 51 2.94 17.65 -0.54
CA ASN A 51 3.14 17.51 0.91
C ASN A 51 4.41 16.72 1.28
N LEU A 52 4.99 15.98 0.34
CA LEU A 52 6.19 15.16 0.53
C LEU A 52 7.23 15.72 -0.42
N GLN A 53 8.30 16.32 0.12
CA GLN A 53 9.35 16.92 -0.70
C GLN A 53 9.79 15.90 -1.77
N SER A 54 9.60 16.22 -3.05
CA SER A 54 9.77 15.27 -4.16
C SER A 54 11.11 14.52 -4.16
N TYR A 55 12.14 15.10 -3.53
CA TYR A 55 13.42 14.45 -3.26
C TYR A 55 13.30 13.29 -2.25
N GLU A 56 12.67 13.50 -1.11
CA GLU A 56 12.51 12.47 -0.06
C GLU A 56 11.66 11.29 -0.53
N LEU A 57 10.65 11.54 -1.38
CA LEU A 57 9.87 10.47 -1.99
C LEU A 57 10.75 9.65 -2.95
N LYS A 58 11.55 10.31 -3.79
CA LYS A 58 12.50 9.62 -4.68
C LYS A 58 13.52 8.82 -3.88
N GLU A 59 14.04 9.36 -2.79
CA GLU A 59 14.98 8.66 -1.92
C GLU A 59 14.34 7.46 -1.22
N LEU A 60 13.08 7.56 -0.79
CA LEU A 60 12.31 6.45 -0.21
C LEU A 60 12.15 5.32 -1.23
N LEU A 61 11.70 5.64 -2.44
CA LEU A 61 11.51 4.67 -3.52
C LEU A 61 12.84 4.06 -3.99
N ASN A 62 13.91 4.86 -4.05
CA ASN A 62 15.25 4.35 -4.35
C ASN A 62 15.76 3.41 -3.25
N SER A 63 15.53 3.74 -1.98
CA SER A 63 15.92 2.90 -0.84
C SER A 63 15.20 1.55 -0.85
N LEU A 64 13.92 1.56 -1.26
CA LEU A 64 13.14 0.34 -1.51
C LEU A 64 13.73 -0.51 -2.64
N LEU A 65 14.14 0.08 -3.76
CA LEU A 65 14.66 -0.67 -4.91
C LEU A 65 16.12 -1.11 -4.75
N THR A 66 16.88 -0.47 -3.85
CA THR A 66 18.30 -0.76 -3.60
C THR A 66 18.54 -1.62 -2.37
N GLY A 67 17.53 -1.85 -1.54
CA GLY A 67 17.71 -2.63 -0.32
C GLY A 67 18.21 -1.85 0.90
N ASN A 68 18.19 -0.51 0.88
CA ASN A 68 18.64 0.32 1.99
C ASN A 68 17.54 0.44 3.06
N VAL A 69 17.51 -0.51 4.00
CA VAL A 69 16.46 -0.65 5.02
C VAL A 69 16.44 0.53 5.99
N ASP A 70 17.60 0.98 6.45
CA ASP A 70 17.69 2.05 7.44
C ASP A 70 17.08 3.35 6.90
N ASN A 71 17.43 3.72 5.66
CA ASN A 71 16.89 4.92 5.03
C ASN A 71 15.41 4.74 4.64
N LEU A 72 15.03 3.54 4.17
CA LEU A 72 13.64 3.22 3.87
C LEU A 72 12.76 3.37 5.12
N GLN A 73 13.17 2.79 6.25
CA GLN A 73 12.43 2.90 7.51
C GLN A 73 12.36 4.35 7.99
N PHE A 74 13.49 5.06 8.01
CA PHE A 74 13.53 6.46 8.44
C PHE A 74 12.59 7.34 7.62
N LEU A 75 12.64 7.24 6.29
CA LEU A 75 11.78 8.03 5.42
C LEU A 75 10.32 7.58 5.55
N LEU A 76 10.03 6.28 5.57
CA LEU A 76 8.65 5.80 5.71
C LEU A 76 8.03 6.26 7.04
N GLN A 77 8.79 6.20 8.14
CA GLN A 77 8.40 6.71 9.44
C GLN A 77 8.07 8.20 9.40
N LYS A 78 8.91 9.01 8.72
CA LYS A 78 8.67 10.45 8.52
C LYS A 78 7.39 10.70 7.72
N PHE A 79 7.17 9.94 6.65
CA PHE A 79 6.01 10.05 5.78
C PHE A 79 4.71 9.70 6.53
N ILE A 80 4.71 8.65 7.36
CA ILE A 80 3.57 8.28 8.21
C ILE A 80 3.26 9.39 9.21
N LEU A 81 4.26 9.93 9.91
CA LEU A 81 4.05 11.00 10.91
C LEU A 81 3.42 12.26 10.29
N ASN A 82 3.88 12.64 9.10
CA ASN A 82 3.37 13.82 8.39
C ASN A 82 1.97 13.62 7.81
N SER A 83 1.64 12.40 7.38
CA SER A 83 0.38 12.10 6.69
C SER A 83 -0.75 11.70 7.65
N PHE A 84 -0.42 11.01 8.74
CA PHE A 84 -1.41 10.39 9.64
C PHE A 84 -1.81 11.32 10.80
N SER A 85 -1.46 12.60 10.71
CA SER A 85 -2.17 13.67 11.42
C SER A 85 -3.55 13.95 10.79
N TYR A 86 -3.71 13.68 9.48
CA TYR A 86 -4.95 13.87 8.73
C TYR A 86 -5.77 12.58 8.56
N LEU A 87 -5.08 11.45 8.42
CA LEU A 87 -5.69 10.12 8.38
C LEU A 87 -5.65 9.56 9.80
N ASP A 88 -6.79 9.28 10.42
CA ASP A 88 -6.83 8.61 11.73
C ASP A 88 -6.58 7.10 11.55
N PRO A 89 -5.35 6.59 11.74
CA PRO A 89 -5.08 5.17 11.55
C PRO A 89 -5.63 4.35 12.73
N THR A 90 -6.11 4.97 13.81
CA THR A 90 -6.68 4.27 14.97
C THR A 90 -8.16 3.95 14.80
N GLY A 91 -8.73 4.28 13.63
CA GLY A 91 -10.11 3.98 13.25
C GLY A 91 -10.40 2.48 13.09
N LYS A 92 -11.55 2.15 12.49
CA LYS A 92 -12.04 0.76 12.43
C LYS A 92 -11.21 -0.18 11.55
N GLU A 93 -10.40 0.35 10.63
CA GLU A 93 -9.64 -0.43 9.64
C GLU A 93 -8.22 0.15 9.42
N PRO A 94 -7.36 0.19 10.46
CA PRO A 94 -5.98 0.70 10.42
C PRO A 94 -5.21 0.18 9.20
N GLU A 95 -5.31 -1.12 8.96
CA GLU A 95 -4.55 -1.83 7.94
C GLU A 95 -4.83 -1.30 6.54
N ARG A 96 -6.09 -0.91 6.27
CA ARG A 96 -6.48 -0.34 4.98
C ARG A 96 -5.81 1.00 4.76
N VAL A 97 -5.61 1.78 5.81
CA VAL A 97 -4.98 3.09 5.74
C VAL A 97 -3.49 2.93 5.41
N TYR A 98 -2.75 2.07 6.12
CA TYR A 98 -1.34 1.81 5.79
C TYR A 98 -1.19 1.23 4.39
N HIS A 99 -2.02 0.26 4.04
CA HIS A 99 -1.98 -0.38 2.74
C HIS A 99 -2.23 0.62 1.60
N ALA A 100 -3.30 1.41 1.68
CA ALA A 100 -3.61 2.42 0.66
C ALA A 100 -2.53 3.52 0.60
N PHE A 101 -1.99 3.91 1.75
CA PHE A 101 -0.92 4.90 1.83
C PHE A 101 0.34 4.43 1.09
N ILE A 102 0.83 3.23 1.43
CA ILE A 102 2.03 2.66 0.82
C ILE A 102 1.79 2.42 -0.67
N LEU A 103 0.63 1.88 -1.04
CA LEU A 103 0.26 1.71 -2.46
C LEU A 103 0.33 3.05 -3.21
N GLY A 104 -0.20 4.13 -2.65
CA GLY A 104 -0.12 5.47 -3.23
C GLY A 104 1.31 5.98 -3.43
N LEU A 105 2.22 5.70 -2.49
CA LEU A 105 3.64 6.00 -2.67
C LEU A 105 4.23 5.20 -3.84
N LEU A 106 3.92 3.91 -3.91
CA LEU A 106 4.49 2.98 -4.90
C LEU A 106 3.95 3.19 -6.32
N LEU A 107 2.79 3.83 -6.51
CA LEU A 107 2.30 4.20 -7.84
C LEU A 107 3.28 5.13 -8.60
N HIS A 108 4.16 5.85 -7.90
CA HIS A 108 5.22 6.64 -8.53
C HIS A 108 6.30 5.80 -9.22
N LEU A 109 6.31 4.47 -9.01
CA LEU A 109 7.14 3.53 -9.73
C LEU A 109 6.45 2.94 -10.96
N SER A 110 5.22 3.34 -11.28
CA SER A 110 4.40 2.75 -12.35
C SER A 110 5.08 2.78 -13.72
N ASP A 111 5.96 3.75 -14.01
CA ASP A 111 6.73 3.79 -15.26
C ASP A 111 7.75 2.65 -15.38
N SER A 112 8.28 2.17 -14.24
CA SER A 112 9.37 1.19 -14.18
C SER A 112 8.93 -0.19 -13.71
N HIS A 113 7.87 -0.26 -12.90
CA HIS A 113 7.35 -1.47 -12.28
C HIS A 113 5.83 -1.55 -12.46
N SER A 114 5.30 -2.76 -12.64
CA SER A 114 3.89 -3.04 -12.43
C SER A 114 3.65 -3.23 -10.93
N VAL A 115 2.78 -2.42 -10.35
CA VAL A 115 2.37 -2.52 -8.94
C VAL A 115 1.16 -3.43 -8.86
N LYS A 116 1.21 -4.49 -8.04
CA LYS A 116 0.06 -5.35 -7.73
C LYS A 116 -0.19 -5.37 -6.23
N SER A 117 -1.46 -5.35 -5.84
CA SER A 117 -1.89 -5.57 -4.45
C SER A 117 -2.92 -6.69 -4.42
N ASN A 118 -2.81 -7.60 -3.45
CA ASN A 118 -3.66 -8.77 -3.39
C ASN A 118 -4.92 -8.58 -2.53
N ARG A 119 -5.07 -7.42 -1.89
CA ARG A 119 -6.25 -7.12 -1.10
C ARG A 119 -7.49 -6.87 -1.96
N GLU A 120 -7.30 -6.57 -3.25
CA GLU A 120 -8.36 -6.46 -4.25
C GLU A 120 -8.83 -7.81 -4.79
N SER A 121 -8.01 -8.87 -4.67
CA SER A 121 -8.30 -10.18 -5.26
C SER A 121 -9.00 -11.14 -4.29
N GLY A 122 -9.00 -10.85 -2.98
CA GLY A 122 -9.65 -11.69 -1.96
C GLY A 122 -8.94 -13.01 -1.64
N PHE A 123 -7.74 -13.24 -2.21
CA PHE A 123 -7.00 -14.51 -2.05
C PHE A 123 -5.87 -14.47 -1.02
N GLY A 124 -5.63 -13.32 -0.37
CA GLY A 124 -4.81 -13.23 0.86
C GLY A 124 -3.36 -13.72 0.74
N ARG A 125 -2.74 -13.59 -0.44
CA ARG A 125 -1.35 -14.01 -0.68
C ARG A 125 -0.36 -12.92 -0.21
N TYR A 126 -0.03 -11.91 -1.02
CA TYR A 126 0.86 -10.80 -0.63
C TYR A 126 0.09 -9.50 -0.34
N ASP A 127 0.64 -8.60 0.46
CA ASP A 127 0.11 -7.24 0.50
C ASP A 127 0.46 -6.46 -0.78
N ILE A 128 1.74 -6.34 -1.15
CA ILE A 128 2.16 -5.62 -2.37
C ILE A 128 3.30 -6.35 -3.10
N MET A 129 3.23 -6.37 -4.42
CA MET A 129 4.26 -6.88 -5.32
C MET A 129 4.62 -5.84 -6.39
N LEU A 130 5.91 -5.55 -6.54
CA LEU A 130 6.48 -4.72 -7.61
C LEU A 130 7.19 -5.62 -8.62
N ILE A 131 6.63 -5.71 -9.82
CA ILE A 131 7.15 -6.52 -10.90
C ILE A 131 7.90 -5.59 -11.87
N PRO A 132 9.20 -5.79 -12.14
CA PRO A 132 9.93 -4.93 -13.05
C PRO A 132 9.37 -5.06 -14.47
N LYS A 133 9.15 -3.94 -15.15
CA LYS A 133 8.66 -3.94 -16.55
C LYS A 133 9.76 -4.30 -17.55
N ARG A 134 11.03 -4.06 -17.18
CA ARG A 134 12.19 -4.45 -17.97
C ARG A 134 12.74 -5.78 -17.45
N GLN A 135 13.16 -6.65 -18.37
CA GLN A 135 13.90 -7.86 -17.98
C GLN A 135 15.15 -7.48 -17.18
N ASN A 136 15.50 -8.35 -16.24
CA ASN A 136 16.62 -8.18 -15.31
C ASN A 136 16.47 -7.01 -14.31
N GLY A 137 15.28 -6.44 -14.16
CA GLY A 137 15.00 -5.48 -13.08
C GLY A 137 14.89 -6.16 -11.71
N VAL A 138 14.81 -5.33 -10.67
CA VAL A 138 14.60 -5.78 -9.29
C VAL A 138 13.10 -5.98 -9.06
N GLY A 139 12.71 -7.16 -8.58
CA GLY A 139 11.38 -7.40 -8.04
C GLY A 139 11.34 -7.04 -6.56
N VAL A 140 10.19 -6.59 -6.07
CA VAL A 140 9.99 -6.35 -4.63
C VAL A 140 8.70 -7.01 -4.19
N VAL A 141 8.72 -7.65 -3.03
CA VAL A 141 7.53 -8.14 -2.34
C VAL A 141 7.50 -7.60 -0.92
N ILE A 142 6.33 -7.14 -0.51
CA ILE A 142 6.10 -6.49 0.78
C ILE A 142 4.91 -7.15 1.46
N GLU A 143 5.09 -7.50 2.73
CA GLU A 143 4.03 -7.95 3.63
C GLU A 143 3.97 -7.03 4.86
N PHE A 144 2.75 -6.76 5.32
CA PHE A 144 2.49 -5.90 6.47
C PHE A 144 1.87 -6.69 7.62
N LYS A 145 2.19 -6.28 8.84
CA LYS A 145 1.48 -6.71 10.06
C LYS A 145 1.10 -5.51 10.90
N LEU A 146 -0.04 -5.60 11.56
CA LEU A 146 -0.44 -4.65 12.58
C LEU A 146 -0.17 -5.22 13.96
N VAL A 147 0.49 -4.42 14.78
CA VAL A 147 0.60 -4.64 16.20
C VAL A 147 -0.45 -3.78 16.88
N TYR A 148 -1.17 -4.39 17.81
CA TYR A 148 -2.14 -3.69 18.63
C TYR A 148 -1.63 -3.62 20.07
N PRO A 149 -1.71 -2.46 20.75
CA PRO A 149 -1.15 -2.29 22.09
C PRO A 149 -1.67 -3.26 23.17
N HIS A 150 -2.84 -3.85 22.93
CA HIS A 150 -3.45 -4.82 23.84
C HIS A 150 -2.97 -6.27 23.61
N LEU A 151 -2.26 -6.52 22.51
CA LEU A 151 -1.59 -7.78 22.21
C LEU A 151 -0.15 -7.69 22.71
N LYS A 152 0.39 -8.76 23.30
CA LYS A 152 1.79 -8.83 23.78
C LYS A 152 2.78 -9.07 22.63
N GLU A 153 2.49 -8.58 21.44
CA GLU A 153 3.32 -8.75 20.25
C GLU A 153 4.15 -7.47 20.04
N THR A 154 5.43 -7.60 19.72
CA THR A 154 6.29 -6.45 19.40
C THR A 154 6.35 -6.23 17.89
N LEU A 155 6.76 -5.03 17.47
CA LEU A 155 6.98 -4.70 16.06
C LEU A 155 7.97 -5.67 15.39
N GLU A 156 9.03 -6.09 16.10
CA GLU A 156 10.03 -7.03 15.60
C GLU A 156 9.41 -8.38 15.29
N ILE A 157 8.67 -8.96 16.24
CA ILE A 157 8.00 -10.25 16.05
C ILE A 157 7.01 -10.19 14.88
N ALA A 158 6.26 -9.09 14.77
CA ALA A 158 5.30 -8.91 13.69
C ALA A 158 5.99 -8.77 12.32
N ALA A 159 7.10 -8.02 12.23
CA ALA A 159 7.86 -7.85 10.99
C ALA A 159 8.55 -9.16 10.57
N GLU A 160 9.06 -9.95 11.52
CA GLU A 160 9.59 -11.28 11.26
C GLU A 160 8.52 -12.24 10.74
N LYS A 161 7.30 -12.21 11.31
CA LYS A 161 6.16 -12.97 10.79
C LYS A 161 5.77 -12.57 9.37
N ALA A 162 5.86 -11.28 9.05
CA ALA A 162 5.63 -10.78 7.69
C ALA A 162 6.67 -11.36 6.72
N LEU A 163 7.96 -11.36 7.08
CA LEU A 163 9.01 -12.01 6.28
C LEU A 163 8.79 -13.52 6.14
N GLY A 164 8.44 -14.21 7.23
CA GLY A 164 8.13 -15.65 7.20
C GLY A 164 7.00 -15.97 6.22
N GLN A 165 5.95 -15.13 6.19
CA GLN A 165 4.86 -15.27 5.23
C GLN A 165 5.33 -15.13 3.77
N ILE A 166 6.30 -14.25 3.49
CA ILE A 166 6.89 -14.11 2.14
C ILE A 166 7.59 -15.40 1.73
N GLU A 167 8.39 -15.98 2.63
CA GLU A 167 9.13 -17.22 2.38
C GLU A 167 8.20 -18.42 2.17
N ASP A 168 7.24 -18.60 3.08
CA ASP A 168 6.30 -19.73 3.07
C ASP A 168 5.50 -19.78 1.77
N ASN A 169 5.15 -18.62 1.22
CA ASN A 169 4.40 -18.49 -0.03
C ASN A 169 5.28 -18.44 -1.28
N ARG A 170 6.61 -18.41 -1.15
CA ARG A 170 7.59 -18.44 -2.24
C ARG A 170 7.38 -17.36 -3.30
N TYR A 171 7.03 -16.13 -2.89
CA TYR A 171 6.82 -15.02 -3.83
C TYR A 171 8.05 -14.68 -4.68
N GLU A 172 9.24 -15.02 -4.19
CA GLU A 172 10.49 -14.89 -4.93
C GLU A 172 10.48 -15.71 -6.24
N GLU A 173 9.93 -16.93 -6.21
CA GLU A 173 9.83 -17.79 -7.40
C GLU A 173 8.88 -17.17 -8.44
N GLU A 174 7.74 -16.63 -7.98
CA GLU A 174 6.76 -15.94 -8.83
C GLU A 174 7.40 -14.71 -9.50
N LEU A 175 8.07 -13.85 -8.75
CA LEU A 175 8.73 -12.65 -9.29
C LEU A 175 9.84 -12.99 -10.28
N LYS A 176 10.65 -14.01 -10.00
CA LYS A 176 11.69 -14.50 -10.94
C LYS A 176 11.06 -14.98 -12.25
N SER A 177 9.94 -15.71 -12.18
CA SER A 177 9.21 -16.15 -13.37
C SER A 177 8.67 -14.99 -14.22
N MET A 178 8.42 -13.83 -13.59
CA MET A 178 7.95 -12.61 -14.24
C MET A 178 9.08 -11.69 -14.73
N GLY A 179 10.35 -12.15 -14.67
CA GLY A 179 11.48 -11.45 -15.28
C GLY A 179 12.36 -10.63 -14.31
N ALA A 180 12.15 -10.78 -13.00
CA ALA A 180 13.04 -10.19 -12.00
C ALA A 180 14.37 -10.97 -11.91
N SER A 181 15.51 -10.26 -11.94
CA SER A 181 16.85 -10.87 -11.74
C SER A 181 17.20 -11.03 -10.26
N ALA A 182 16.68 -10.13 -9.43
CA ALA A 182 16.83 -10.12 -7.99
C ALA A 182 15.47 -9.79 -7.36
N VAL A 183 15.23 -10.29 -6.14
CA VAL A 183 14.01 -10.03 -5.39
C VAL A 183 14.37 -9.49 -4.02
N LEU A 184 13.83 -8.32 -3.67
CA LEU A 184 13.92 -7.74 -2.33
C LEU A 184 12.64 -8.06 -1.57
N LYS A 185 12.78 -8.57 -0.34
CA LYS A 185 11.68 -9.05 0.49
C LYS A 185 11.61 -8.17 1.74
N TYR A 186 10.45 -7.57 1.99
CA TYR A 186 10.26 -6.66 3.12
C TYR A 186 9.08 -7.08 3.98
N GLY A 187 9.35 -7.30 5.26
CA GLY A 187 8.32 -7.41 6.28
C GLY A 187 8.22 -6.09 7.01
N MET A 188 7.05 -5.46 7.02
CA MET A 188 6.82 -4.23 7.79
C MET A 188 5.78 -4.45 8.88
N ALA A 189 6.04 -3.92 10.05
CA ALA A 189 5.11 -3.91 11.17
C ALA A 189 4.72 -2.48 11.53
N PHE A 190 3.46 -2.26 11.86
CA PHE A 190 2.95 -0.96 12.28
C PHE A 190 2.26 -1.03 13.63
N GLU A 191 2.54 -0.06 14.50
CA GLU A 191 1.85 0.15 15.77
C GLU A 191 1.51 1.63 15.90
N GLY A 192 0.24 1.99 15.72
CA GLY A 192 -0.13 3.40 15.61
C GLY A 192 0.78 4.10 14.59
N LYS A 193 1.43 5.20 14.95
CA LYS A 193 2.27 5.93 13.98
C LYS A 193 3.67 5.35 13.78
N GLU A 194 4.04 4.28 14.48
CA GLU A 194 5.37 3.68 14.40
C GLU A 194 5.42 2.60 13.31
N VAL A 195 6.56 2.50 12.63
CA VAL A 195 6.85 1.45 11.66
C VAL A 195 8.24 0.84 11.89
N LEU A 196 8.30 -0.49 11.81
CA LEU A 196 9.54 -1.24 11.68
C LEU A 196 9.58 -1.92 10.31
N VAL A 197 10.72 -1.87 9.64
CA VAL A 197 10.96 -2.53 8.35
C VAL A 197 12.12 -3.50 8.50
N LEU A 198 11.88 -4.77 8.17
CA LEU A 198 12.92 -5.78 8.06
C LEU A 198 13.08 -6.22 6.61
N LYS A 199 14.29 -6.64 6.25
CA LYS A 199 14.62 -7.23 4.95
C LYS A 199 15.06 -8.68 5.13
N GLY A 200 14.51 -9.57 4.31
CA GLY A 200 14.89 -10.99 4.22
C GLY A 200 15.73 -11.34 3.01
#